data_AF-W8BWX0-F1
#
_entry.id   AF-W8BWX0-F1
#
_cell.length_a   1.000
_cell.length_b   1.000
_cell.length_c   1.000
_cell.angle_alpha   90.00
_cell.angle_beta   90.00
_cell.angle_gamma   90.00
#
_symmetry.space_group_name_H-M   'P 1'
#
loop_
_entity.id
_entity.type
_entity.pdbx_description
1 polymer ?
#
loop_
_entity_poly.entity_id
_entity_poly.type
_entity_poly.pdbx_seq_one_letter_code
_entity_poly.pdbx_strand_id
1 'polypeptide(L)'
;MESPYAPLSESCAKALADKAYEKRKVASQEIEKMVTDFNMKKNTIQIRKLIEVLSNDFATSRDPNRRKGGLIGLAATSLGLGKDSESYVSELVTPIVNCLSDPDVRVRYFACESLYNVVKVARAAIIPFFPELFSALSRLVADSDQMVKDGSELLDRLLKDIVTESSQTFNLEAFIPLLKERIYAKNSFARQYVISWISILNAVPEINMLIYLTDILDGLFTMLEDNTLEIQRM
;
A
#
# COMPACT_ATOMS: atom_id res chain seq x y z
N MET A 1 10.75 -32.44 -13.93
CA MET A 1 9.57 -31.55 -14.03
C MET A 1 10.00 -30.22 -13.43
N GLU A 2 9.70 -29.09 -14.09
CA GLU A 2 9.90 -27.79 -13.45
C GLU A 2 9.02 -27.70 -12.20
N SER A 3 9.53 -27.06 -11.14
CA SER A 3 8.77 -26.79 -9.91
C SER A 3 7.46 -26.07 -10.28
N PRO A 4 6.31 -26.42 -9.69
CA PRO A 4 5.06 -25.71 -9.95
C PRO A 4 5.14 -24.23 -9.54
N TYR A 5 6.10 -23.88 -8.69
CA TYR A 5 6.34 -22.51 -8.23
C TYR A 5 7.55 -21.87 -8.91
N ALA A 6 8.10 -22.46 -9.99
CA ALA A 6 9.23 -21.88 -10.71
C ALA A 6 8.94 -20.40 -11.08
N PRO A 7 9.89 -19.47 -10.86
CA PRO A 7 11.31 -19.69 -10.57
C PRO A 7 11.67 -20.00 -9.11
N LEU A 8 10.71 -20.02 -8.18
CA LEU A 8 11.00 -20.38 -6.78
C LEU A 8 11.42 -21.84 -6.65
N SER A 9 12.45 -22.06 -5.83
CA SER A 9 12.78 -23.39 -5.34
C SER A 9 11.66 -23.91 -4.44
N GLU A 10 11.46 -25.24 -4.39
CA GLU A 10 10.45 -25.82 -3.50
C GLU A 10 10.71 -25.49 -2.02
N SER A 11 11.98 -25.39 -1.63
CA SER A 11 12.38 -24.99 -0.27
C SER A 11 11.99 -23.55 0.02
N CYS A 12 12.22 -22.63 -0.91
CA CYS A 12 11.82 -21.23 -0.77
C CYS A 12 10.30 -21.10 -0.68
N ALA A 13 9.56 -21.78 -1.56
CA ALA A 13 8.08 -21.81 -1.53
C ALA A 13 7.53 -22.37 -0.21
N LYS A 14 8.12 -23.45 0.32
CA LYS A 14 7.76 -24.01 1.63
C LYS A 14 8.08 -23.04 2.78
N ALA A 15 9.22 -22.38 2.74
CA ALA A 15 9.64 -21.43 3.76
C ALA A 15 8.78 -20.15 3.77
N LEU A 16 8.37 -19.65 2.60
CA LEU A 16 7.40 -18.55 2.47
C LEU A 16 6.03 -18.89 3.07
N ALA A 17 5.60 -20.14 2.99
CA ALA A 17 4.33 -20.59 3.57
C ALA A 17 4.45 -21.01 5.05
N ASP A 18 5.62 -20.89 5.67
CA ASP A 18 5.82 -21.36 7.05
C ASP A 18 5.13 -20.43 8.06
N LYS A 19 4.63 -21.03 9.14
CA LYS A 19 4.04 -20.30 10.27
C LYS A 19 5.04 -19.31 10.91
N ALA A 20 6.31 -19.69 10.99
CA ALA A 20 7.37 -18.90 11.61
C ALA A 20 7.77 -17.73 10.70
N TYR A 21 7.72 -16.52 11.27
CA TYR A 21 8.10 -15.30 10.55
C TYR A 21 9.56 -15.33 10.06
N GLU A 22 10.49 -15.78 10.90
CA GLU A 22 11.93 -15.82 10.53
C GLU A 22 12.20 -16.67 9.28
N LYS A 23 11.48 -17.78 9.10
CA LYS A 23 11.63 -18.59 7.88
C LYS A 23 11.13 -17.88 6.64
N ARG A 24 10.00 -17.16 6.75
CA ARG A 24 9.47 -16.32 5.67
C ARG A 24 10.46 -15.22 5.29
N LYS A 25 11.09 -14.58 6.29
CA LYS A 25 12.11 -13.55 6.10
C LYS A 25 13.36 -14.07 5.40
N VAL A 26 13.83 -15.27 5.75
CA VAL A 26 14.96 -15.91 5.03
C VAL A 26 14.60 -16.17 3.57
N ALA A 27 13.39 -16.69 3.31
CA ALA A 27 12.92 -16.94 1.95
C ALA A 27 12.77 -15.64 1.14
N SER A 28 12.33 -14.55 1.76
CA SER A 28 12.21 -13.26 1.09
C SER A 28 13.56 -12.67 0.72
N GLN A 29 14.59 -12.86 1.54
CA GLN A 29 15.97 -12.46 1.21
C GLN A 29 16.54 -13.28 0.03
N GLU A 30 16.16 -14.55 -0.10
CA GLU A 30 16.51 -15.37 -1.28
C GLU A 30 15.83 -14.81 -2.54
N ILE A 31 14.54 -14.44 -2.44
CA ILE A 31 13.79 -13.82 -3.53
C ILE A 31 14.41 -12.50 -3.97
N GLU A 32 14.74 -11.61 -3.03
CA GLU A 32 15.36 -10.32 -3.34
C GLU A 32 16.66 -10.47 -4.13
N LYS A 33 17.52 -11.41 -3.71
CA LYS A 33 18.77 -11.74 -4.43
C LYS A 33 18.50 -12.31 -5.82
N MET A 34 17.55 -13.24 -5.92
CA MET A 34 17.15 -13.85 -7.19
C MET A 34 16.64 -12.81 -8.18
N VAL A 35 15.81 -11.87 -7.71
CA VAL A 35 15.24 -10.81 -8.54
C VAL A 35 16.31 -9.81 -8.96
N THR A 36 17.23 -9.46 -8.07
CA THR A 36 18.42 -8.65 -8.42
C THR A 36 19.18 -9.29 -9.58
N ASP A 37 19.46 -10.60 -9.50
CA ASP A 37 20.16 -11.34 -10.54
C ASP A 37 19.38 -11.40 -11.87
N PHE A 38 18.06 -11.62 -11.81
CA PHE A 38 17.21 -11.59 -12.99
C PHE A 38 17.17 -10.22 -13.64
N ASN A 39 17.11 -9.15 -12.83
CA ASN A 39 17.06 -7.78 -13.32
C ASN A 39 18.40 -7.38 -13.98
N MET A 40 19.53 -7.71 -13.36
CA MET A 40 20.87 -7.52 -13.96
C MET A 40 21.02 -8.22 -15.31
N LYS A 41 20.40 -9.40 -15.47
CA LYS A 41 20.39 -10.17 -16.73
C LYS A 41 19.26 -9.76 -17.68
N LYS A 42 18.46 -8.75 -17.35
CA LYS A 42 17.26 -8.33 -18.08
C LYS A 42 16.27 -9.47 -18.36
N ASN A 43 16.19 -10.44 -17.45
CA ASN A 43 15.31 -11.59 -17.58
C ASN A 43 13.89 -11.26 -17.08
N THR A 44 13.22 -10.39 -17.83
CA THR A 44 11.87 -9.89 -17.52
C THR A 44 10.83 -11.01 -17.46
N ILE A 45 11.04 -12.09 -18.24
CA ILE A 45 10.16 -13.27 -18.24
C ILE A 45 10.16 -13.93 -16.86
N GLN A 46 11.32 -14.15 -16.26
CA GLN A 46 11.39 -14.81 -14.94
C GLN A 46 10.87 -13.90 -13.82
N ILE A 47 11.08 -12.58 -13.92
CA ILE A 47 10.50 -11.62 -12.98
C ILE A 47 8.97 -11.67 -13.03
N ARG A 48 8.37 -11.62 -14.23
CA ARG A 48 6.91 -11.70 -14.39
C ARG A 48 6.34 -13.02 -13.87
N LYS A 49 6.98 -14.14 -14.21
CA LYS A 49 6.59 -15.47 -13.68
C LYS A 49 6.64 -15.52 -12.15
N LEU A 50 7.68 -14.96 -11.54
CA LEU A 50 7.78 -14.87 -10.09
C LEU A 50 6.63 -14.05 -9.48
N ILE A 51 6.33 -12.88 -10.04
CA ILE A 51 5.22 -12.03 -9.58
C ILE A 51 3.89 -12.78 -9.73
N GLU A 52 3.67 -13.47 -10.84
CA GLU A 52 2.47 -14.29 -11.06
C GLU A 52 2.32 -15.39 -10.00
N VAL A 53 3.38 -16.12 -9.67
CA VAL A 53 3.33 -17.15 -8.62
C VAL A 53 3.01 -16.52 -7.25
N LEU A 54 3.70 -15.44 -6.89
CA LEU A 54 3.49 -14.78 -5.59
C LEU A 54 2.09 -14.14 -5.48
N SER A 55 1.58 -13.59 -6.57
CA SER A 55 0.24 -13.01 -6.65
C SER A 55 -0.84 -14.11 -6.61
N ASN A 56 -0.80 -15.02 -7.57
CA ASN A 56 -1.91 -15.92 -7.85
C ASN A 56 -1.90 -17.16 -6.95
N ASP A 57 -0.74 -17.74 -6.66
CA ASP A 57 -0.67 -18.98 -5.87
C ASP A 57 -0.52 -18.74 -4.36
N PHE A 58 0.05 -17.59 -3.97
CA PHE A 58 0.29 -17.22 -2.58
C PHE A 58 -0.71 -16.17 -2.07
N ALA A 59 -0.74 -14.96 -2.64
CA ALA A 59 -1.53 -13.85 -2.09
C ALA A 59 -3.05 -14.10 -2.14
N THR A 60 -3.54 -14.90 -3.08
CA THR A 60 -4.98 -15.28 -3.15
C THR A 60 -5.30 -16.63 -2.46
N SER A 61 -4.31 -17.27 -1.84
CA SER A 61 -4.47 -18.61 -1.26
C SER A 61 -5.48 -18.63 -0.09
N ARG A 62 -6.16 -19.76 0.09
CA ARG A 62 -7.01 -19.99 1.27
C ARG A 62 -6.21 -20.06 2.58
N ASP A 63 -4.93 -20.43 2.51
CA ASP A 63 -4.03 -20.48 3.66
C ASP A 63 -3.49 -19.09 4.00
N PRO A 64 -3.79 -18.53 5.19
CA PRO A 64 -3.27 -17.22 5.59
C PRO A 64 -1.75 -17.16 5.65
N ASN A 65 -1.05 -18.29 5.92
CA ASN A 65 0.41 -18.29 5.92
C ASN A 65 0.99 -18.11 4.51
N ARG A 66 0.37 -18.74 3.51
CA ARG A 66 0.70 -18.49 2.11
C ARG A 66 0.43 -17.05 1.71
N ARG A 67 -0.71 -16.46 2.11
CA ARG A 67 -0.99 -15.05 1.82
C ARG A 67 0.08 -14.13 2.40
N LYS A 68 0.44 -14.30 3.67
CA LYS A 68 1.55 -13.54 4.29
C LYS A 68 2.88 -13.77 3.57
N GLY A 69 3.16 -14.99 3.12
CA GLY A 69 4.33 -15.32 2.31
C GLY A 69 4.35 -14.59 0.96
N GLY A 70 3.22 -14.57 0.25
CA GLY A 70 3.06 -13.86 -1.01
C GLY A 70 3.31 -12.36 -0.86
N LEU A 71 2.73 -11.74 0.17
CA LEU A 71 2.93 -10.33 0.49
C LEU A 71 4.40 -9.97 0.71
N ILE A 72 5.08 -10.71 1.60
CA ILE A 72 6.52 -10.49 1.86
C ILE A 72 7.35 -10.74 0.60
N GLY A 73 7.00 -11.77 -0.19
CA GLY A 73 7.69 -12.08 -1.45
C GLY A 73 7.54 -10.99 -2.52
N LEU A 74 6.35 -10.38 -2.65
CA LEU A 74 6.11 -9.26 -3.56
C LEU A 74 6.90 -8.02 -3.15
N ALA A 75 6.94 -7.73 -1.84
CA ALA A 75 7.79 -6.66 -1.31
C ALA A 75 9.28 -6.90 -1.59
N ALA A 76 9.78 -8.12 -1.35
CA ALA A 76 11.14 -8.52 -1.67
C ALA A 76 11.46 -8.43 -3.17
N THR A 77 10.48 -8.76 -4.03
CA THR A 77 10.60 -8.59 -5.47
C THR A 77 10.76 -7.13 -5.83
N SER A 78 9.96 -6.23 -5.26
CA SER A 78 10.12 -4.78 -5.46
C SER A 78 11.47 -4.26 -4.98
N LEU A 79 11.97 -4.75 -3.84
CA LEU A 79 13.28 -4.37 -3.30
C LEU A 79 14.41 -4.80 -4.25
N GLY A 80 14.37 -6.04 -4.75
CA GLY A 80 15.37 -6.56 -5.69
C GLY A 80 15.35 -5.87 -7.05
N LEU A 81 14.18 -5.37 -7.49
CA LEU A 81 14.06 -4.55 -8.70
C LEU A 81 14.60 -3.13 -8.52
N GLY A 82 14.51 -2.58 -7.31
CA GLY A 82 14.85 -1.17 -7.07
C GLY A 82 14.03 -0.24 -7.98
N LYS A 83 14.69 0.72 -8.64
CA LYS A 83 14.01 1.68 -9.53
C LYS A 83 13.29 1.01 -10.71
N ASP A 84 13.73 -0.17 -11.15
CA ASP A 84 13.06 -0.88 -12.24
C ASP A 84 11.71 -1.47 -11.84
N SER A 85 11.34 -1.39 -10.55
CA SER A 85 10.01 -1.78 -10.05
C SER A 85 8.87 -0.98 -10.69
N GLU A 86 9.14 0.22 -11.21
CA GLU A 86 8.17 1.04 -11.94
C GLU A 86 7.51 0.29 -13.11
N SER A 87 8.25 -0.61 -13.77
CA SER A 87 7.74 -1.42 -14.90
C SER A 87 6.82 -2.57 -14.49
N TYR A 88 6.68 -2.81 -13.18
CA TYR A 88 5.92 -3.92 -12.59
C TYR A 88 4.97 -3.45 -11.49
N VAL A 89 4.84 -2.13 -11.29
CA VAL A 89 4.15 -1.56 -10.12
C VAL A 89 2.69 -2.01 -10.07
N SER A 90 2.02 -2.13 -11.21
CA SER A 90 0.63 -2.60 -11.27
C SER A 90 0.49 -4.03 -10.78
N GLU A 91 1.36 -4.92 -11.25
CA GLU A 91 1.36 -6.34 -10.91
C GLU A 91 1.80 -6.58 -9.45
N LEU A 92 2.63 -5.69 -8.89
CA LEU A 92 3.06 -5.76 -7.49
C LEU A 92 1.99 -5.21 -6.53
N VAL A 93 1.40 -4.05 -6.84
CA VAL A 93 0.49 -3.34 -5.92
C VAL A 93 -0.88 -4.01 -5.82
N THR A 94 -1.47 -4.41 -6.95
CA THR A 94 -2.83 -4.97 -7.00
C THR A 94 -3.06 -6.14 -6.01
N PRO A 95 -2.25 -7.21 -5.99
CA PRO A 95 -2.45 -8.32 -5.05
C PRO A 95 -2.27 -7.90 -3.58
N ILE A 96 -1.38 -6.93 -3.30
CA ILE A 96 -1.16 -6.44 -1.94
C ILE A 96 -2.38 -5.63 -1.46
N VAL A 97 -2.91 -4.74 -2.30
CA VAL A 97 -4.08 -3.92 -1.98
C VAL A 97 -5.30 -4.80 -1.68
N ASN A 98 -5.51 -5.88 -2.43
CA ASN A 98 -6.59 -6.84 -2.16
C ASN A 98 -6.51 -7.43 -0.75
N CYS A 99 -5.29 -7.67 -0.25
CA CYS A 99 -5.05 -8.23 1.08
C CYS A 99 -5.21 -7.20 2.22
N LEU A 100 -5.35 -5.90 1.94
CA LEU A 100 -5.61 -4.89 2.97
C LEU A 100 -6.99 -5.05 3.63
N SER A 101 -7.90 -5.79 2.98
CA SER A 101 -9.23 -6.11 3.52
C SER A 101 -9.37 -7.56 4.00
N ASP A 102 -8.25 -8.27 4.18
CA ASP A 102 -8.26 -9.68 4.56
C ASP A 102 -8.95 -9.92 5.92
N PRO A 103 -9.71 -11.02 6.08
CA PRO A 103 -10.30 -11.35 7.39
C PRO A 103 -9.25 -11.61 8.48
N ASP A 104 -8.06 -12.12 8.13
CA ASP A 104 -6.97 -12.33 9.10
C ASP A 104 -6.20 -11.02 9.33
N VAL A 105 -6.24 -10.54 10.57
CA VAL A 105 -5.58 -9.30 11.01
C VAL A 105 -4.08 -9.27 10.70
N ARG A 106 -3.41 -10.41 10.78
CA ARG A 106 -1.98 -10.49 10.49
C ARG A 106 -1.73 -10.37 8.99
N VAL A 107 -2.63 -10.90 8.15
CA VAL A 107 -2.53 -10.70 6.70
C VAL A 107 -2.69 -9.22 6.35
N ARG A 108 -3.66 -8.51 6.96
CA ARG A 108 -3.81 -7.05 6.77
C ARG A 108 -2.56 -6.28 7.20
N TYR A 109 -1.99 -6.60 8.36
CA TYR A 109 -0.73 -6.00 8.83
C TYR A 109 0.42 -6.23 7.83
N PHE A 110 0.63 -7.47 7.39
CA PHE A 110 1.66 -7.78 6.39
C PHE A 110 1.40 -7.10 5.04
N ALA A 111 0.13 -6.87 4.68
CA ALA A 111 -0.23 -6.15 3.46
C ALA A 111 0.16 -4.66 3.57
N CYS A 112 -0.13 -4.01 4.71
CA CYS A 112 0.34 -2.64 4.98
C CYS A 112 1.86 -2.53 4.89
N GLU A 113 2.60 -3.43 5.57
CA GLU A 113 4.06 -3.44 5.58
C GLU A 113 4.66 -3.69 4.18
N SER A 114 4.09 -4.64 3.46
CA SER A 114 4.55 -4.98 2.10
C SER A 114 4.29 -3.84 1.14
N LEU A 115 3.10 -3.21 1.22
CA LEU A 115 2.74 -2.06 0.41
C LEU A 115 3.64 -0.87 0.69
N TYR A 116 3.93 -0.57 1.97
CA TYR A 116 4.90 0.45 2.34
C TYR A 116 6.25 0.25 1.65
N ASN A 117 6.76 -0.99 1.64
CA ASN A 117 8.03 -1.28 0.98
C ASN A 117 7.97 -1.11 -0.55
N VAL A 118 6.88 -1.54 -1.20
CA VAL A 118 6.69 -1.33 -2.65
C VAL A 118 6.59 0.16 -2.97
N VAL A 119 5.74 0.91 -2.26
CA VAL A 119 5.55 2.37 -2.45
C VAL A 119 6.86 3.13 -2.19
N LYS A 120 7.63 2.74 -1.18
CA LYS A 120 8.92 3.35 -0.85
C LYS A 120 9.92 3.24 -2.00
N VAL A 121 9.89 2.13 -2.72
CA VAL A 121 10.78 1.90 -3.88
C VAL A 121 10.23 2.55 -5.15
N ALA A 122 8.93 2.39 -5.43
CA ALA A 122 8.29 2.87 -6.65
C ALA A 122 8.10 4.40 -6.71
N ARG A 123 8.06 5.09 -5.55
CA ARG A 123 7.94 6.55 -5.45
C ARG A 123 6.82 7.10 -6.35
N ALA A 124 7.11 8.03 -7.25
CA ALA A 124 6.14 8.71 -8.10
C ALA A 124 5.35 7.74 -9.03
N ALA A 125 5.86 6.55 -9.32
CA ALA A 125 5.13 5.55 -10.09
C ALA A 125 3.87 5.03 -9.37
N ILE A 126 3.71 5.33 -8.08
CA ILE A 126 2.50 4.99 -7.32
C ILE A 126 1.33 5.96 -7.57
N ILE A 127 1.59 7.16 -8.10
CA ILE A 127 0.58 8.22 -8.26
C ILE A 127 -0.67 7.75 -9.03
N PRO A 128 -0.58 6.97 -10.12
CA PRO A 128 -1.77 6.44 -10.80
C PRO A 128 -2.65 5.54 -9.93
N PHE A 129 -2.10 4.91 -8.89
CA PHE A 129 -2.80 4.03 -7.94
C PHE A 129 -3.33 4.77 -6.72
N PHE A 130 -3.00 6.06 -6.57
CA PHE A 130 -3.38 6.86 -5.41
C PHE A 130 -4.88 6.79 -5.06
N PRO A 131 -5.84 6.88 -6.01
CA PRO A 131 -7.27 6.75 -5.71
C PRO A 131 -7.63 5.50 -4.90
N GLU A 132 -7.06 4.37 -5.30
CA GLU A 132 -7.30 3.07 -4.67
C GLU A 132 -6.60 2.99 -3.30
N LEU A 133 -5.36 3.47 -3.22
CA LEU A 133 -4.56 3.47 -2.00
C LEU A 133 -5.16 4.36 -0.91
N PHE A 134 -5.58 5.57 -1.27
CA PHE A 134 -6.29 6.48 -0.37
C PHE A 134 -7.58 5.83 0.14
N SER A 135 -8.35 5.21 -0.77
CA SER A 135 -9.58 4.51 -0.42
C SER A 135 -9.31 3.33 0.53
N ALA A 136 -8.25 2.57 0.32
CA ALA A 136 -7.87 1.47 1.20
C ALA A 136 -7.41 1.95 2.57
N LEU A 137 -6.52 2.95 2.63
CA LEU A 137 -6.03 3.53 3.87
C LEU A 137 -7.14 4.14 4.72
N SER A 138 -8.12 4.81 4.10
CA SER A 138 -9.26 5.37 4.84
C SER A 138 -10.05 4.34 5.66
N ARG A 139 -9.98 3.05 5.29
CA ARG A 139 -10.55 1.94 6.07
C ARG A 139 -9.57 1.44 7.14
N LEU A 140 -8.29 1.36 6.81
CA LEU A 140 -7.25 0.83 7.70
C LEU A 140 -6.95 1.72 8.90
N VAL A 141 -7.03 3.04 8.74
CA VAL A 141 -6.89 3.98 9.87
C VAL A 141 -7.97 3.79 10.93
N ALA A 142 -9.10 3.19 10.54
CA ALA A 142 -10.21 2.83 11.40
C ALA A 142 -10.26 1.32 11.71
N ASP A 143 -9.19 0.57 11.46
CA ASP A 143 -9.14 -0.86 11.75
C ASP A 143 -9.33 -1.11 13.26
N SER A 144 -9.95 -2.24 13.59
CA SER A 144 -10.10 -2.71 14.97
C SER A 144 -8.77 -2.99 15.67
N ASP A 145 -7.74 -3.36 14.91
CA ASP A 145 -6.44 -3.77 15.44
C ASP A 145 -5.42 -2.63 15.43
N GLN A 146 -4.69 -2.48 16.54
CA GLN A 146 -3.72 -1.39 16.69
C GLN A 146 -2.51 -1.55 15.76
N MET A 147 -2.01 -2.77 15.53
CA MET A 147 -0.85 -2.98 14.67
C MET A 147 -1.17 -2.61 13.22
N VAL A 148 -2.40 -2.91 12.76
CA VAL A 148 -2.84 -2.53 11.41
C VAL A 148 -2.94 -1.01 11.28
N LYS A 149 -3.48 -0.32 12.30
CA LYS A 149 -3.53 1.15 12.35
C LYS A 149 -2.14 1.77 12.28
N ASP A 150 -1.20 1.30 13.13
CA ASP A 150 0.18 1.79 13.14
C ASP A 150 0.88 1.60 11.78
N GLY A 151 0.68 0.43 11.15
CA GLY A 151 1.19 0.16 9.80
C GLY A 151 0.59 1.07 8.73
N SER A 152 -0.71 1.37 8.84
CA SER A 152 -1.41 2.28 7.91
C SER A 152 -0.93 3.73 8.01
N GLU A 153 -0.58 4.19 9.21
CA GLU A 153 -0.07 5.55 9.43
C GLU A 153 1.30 5.77 8.75
N LEU A 154 2.18 4.77 8.80
CA LEU A 154 3.48 4.84 8.12
C LEU A 154 3.32 4.92 6.59
N LEU A 155 2.40 4.14 6.03
CA LEU A 155 2.09 4.17 4.60
C LEU A 155 1.41 5.49 4.19
N ASP A 156 0.48 5.99 5.01
CA ASP A 156 -0.18 7.27 4.79
C ASP A 156 0.81 8.44 4.76
N ARG A 157 1.74 8.51 5.73
CA ARG A 157 2.80 9.52 5.77
C ARG A 157 3.66 9.48 4.51
N LEU A 158 4.10 8.29 4.10
CA LEU A 158 4.89 8.11 2.89
C LEU A 158 4.13 8.54 1.62
N LEU A 159 2.83 8.23 1.52
CA LEU A 159 2.02 8.69 0.39
C LEU A 159 1.87 10.20 0.37
N LYS A 160 1.70 10.85 1.51
CA LYS A 160 1.68 12.32 1.60
C LYS A 160 2.98 12.91 1.08
N ASP A 161 4.12 12.38 1.52
CA ASP A 161 5.44 12.82 1.04
C ASP A 161 5.56 12.68 -0.48
N ILE A 162 5.14 11.55 -1.04
CA ILE A 162 5.20 11.33 -2.49
C ILE A 162 4.25 12.26 -3.26
N VAL A 163 3.03 12.49 -2.76
CA VAL A 163 2.05 13.38 -3.38
C VAL A 163 2.52 14.84 -3.34
N THR A 164 3.08 15.31 -2.22
CA THR A 164 3.61 16.68 -2.12
C THR A 164 4.83 16.87 -3.02
N GLU A 165 5.74 15.88 -3.10
CA GLU A 165 6.86 15.90 -4.04
C GLU A 165 6.42 15.84 -5.52
N SER A 166 5.27 15.22 -5.80
CA SER A 166 4.70 15.05 -7.15
C SER A 166 3.53 16.01 -7.42
N SER A 167 3.46 17.15 -6.72
CA SER A 167 2.30 18.05 -6.74
C SER A 167 1.91 18.54 -8.14
N GLN A 168 2.90 18.70 -9.04
CA GLN A 168 2.69 19.13 -10.43
C GLN A 168 1.96 18.10 -11.30
N THR A 169 2.08 16.82 -10.98
CA THR A 169 1.48 15.71 -11.75
C THR A 169 0.32 15.04 -11.00
N PHE A 170 0.09 15.42 -9.75
CA PHE A 170 -1.00 14.91 -8.94
C PHE A 170 -2.35 15.41 -9.47
N ASN A 171 -3.23 14.46 -9.84
CA ASN A 171 -4.55 14.79 -10.33
C ASN A 171 -5.51 15.12 -9.16
N LEU A 172 -5.46 16.38 -8.73
CA LEU A 172 -6.31 16.89 -7.66
C LEU A 172 -7.81 16.75 -8.00
N GLU A 173 -8.21 17.03 -9.25
CA GLU A 173 -9.60 16.95 -9.69
C GLU A 173 -10.17 15.53 -9.49
N ALA A 174 -9.39 14.50 -9.83
CA ALA A 174 -9.78 13.10 -9.61
C ALA A 174 -9.81 12.70 -8.12
N PHE A 175 -9.07 13.42 -7.26
CA PHE A 175 -9.03 13.15 -5.82
C PHE A 175 -10.24 13.72 -5.08
N ILE A 176 -10.72 14.92 -5.45
CA ILE A 176 -11.80 15.62 -4.74
C ILE A 176 -13.06 14.77 -4.53
N PRO A 177 -13.57 13.98 -5.50
CA PRO A 177 -14.71 13.10 -5.27
C PRO A 177 -14.50 12.09 -4.12
N LEU A 178 -13.30 11.51 -4.01
CA LEU A 178 -12.96 10.54 -2.95
C LEU A 178 -12.91 11.22 -1.58
N LEU A 179 -12.42 12.45 -1.54
CA LEU A 179 -12.36 13.28 -0.36
C LEU A 179 -13.77 13.65 0.12
N LYS A 180 -14.63 14.12 -0.79
CA LYS A 180 -16.03 14.48 -0.52
C LYS A 180 -16.84 13.30 0.01
N GLU A 181 -16.61 12.09 -0.50
CA GLU A 181 -17.29 10.89 0.00
C GLU A 181 -16.95 10.63 1.48
N ARG A 182 -15.69 10.87 1.87
CA ARG A 182 -15.17 10.52 3.20
C ARG A 182 -15.26 11.65 4.22
N ILE A 183 -15.52 12.88 3.79
CA ILE A 183 -15.64 14.02 4.70
C ILE A 183 -16.81 13.90 5.69
N TYR A 184 -17.79 13.04 5.40
CA TYR A 184 -18.91 12.73 6.29
C TYR A 184 -18.70 11.46 7.13
N ALA A 185 -17.49 10.90 7.16
CA ALA A 185 -17.17 9.75 8.00
C ALA A 185 -17.50 10.04 9.46
N LYS A 186 -18.03 9.05 10.20
CA LYS A 186 -18.38 9.21 11.62
C LYS A 186 -17.26 8.78 12.56
N ASN A 187 -16.35 7.94 12.08
CA ASN A 187 -15.22 7.45 12.87
C ASN A 187 -14.16 8.56 13.02
N SER A 188 -13.67 8.79 14.25
CA SER A 188 -12.72 9.85 14.55
C SER A 188 -11.39 9.70 13.80
N PHE A 189 -10.85 8.49 13.69
CA PHE A 189 -9.62 8.24 12.93
C PHE A 189 -9.80 8.53 11.44
N ALA A 190 -10.94 8.14 10.86
CA ALA A 190 -11.24 8.46 9.47
C ALA A 190 -11.40 9.98 9.24
N ARG A 191 -11.98 10.72 10.19
CA ARG A 191 -12.05 12.19 10.15
C ARG A 191 -10.65 12.81 10.20
N GLN A 192 -9.83 12.41 11.17
CA GLN A 192 -8.44 12.87 11.28
C GLN A 192 -7.64 12.59 10.02
N TYR A 193 -7.82 11.41 9.41
CA TYR A 193 -7.21 11.05 8.14
C TYR A 193 -7.59 12.03 7.03
N VAL A 194 -8.89 12.29 6.84
CA VAL A 194 -9.39 13.25 5.83
C VAL A 194 -8.88 14.66 6.09
N ILE A 195 -8.98 15.17 7.32
CA ILE A 195 -8.48 16.50 7.70
C ILE A 195 -6.98 16.60 7.40
N SER A 196 -6.19 15.60 7.78
CA SER A 196 -4.74 15.61 7.54
C SER A 196 -4.38 15.68 6.06
N TRP A 197 -5.18 15.07 5.17
CA TRP A 197 -5.02 15.17 3.72
C TRP A 197 -5.42 16.55 3.19
N ILE A 198 -6.48 17.16 3.73
CA ILE A 198 -6.86 18.53 3.38
C ILE A 198 -5.76 19.51 3.79
N SER A 199 -5.26 19.40 5.03
CA SER A 199 -4.23 20.28 5.57
C SER A 199 -2.91 20.18 4.81
N ILE A 200 -2.46 18.97 4.46
CA ILE A 200 -1.21 18.81 3.71
C ILE A 200 -1.34 19.38 2.29
N LEU A 201 -2.46 19.15 1.59
CA LEU A 201 -2.67 19.65 0.23
C LEU A 201 -2.83 21.17 0.22
N ASN A 202 -3.51 21.74 1.20
CA ASN A 202 -3.64 23.20 1.35
C ASN A 202 -2.29 23.89 1.65
N ALA A 203 -1.33 23.18 2.22
CA ALA A 203 0.02 23.69 2.49
C ALA A 203 0.96 23.65 1.26
N VAL A 204 0.58 22.97 0.18
CA VAL A 204 1.40 22.86 -1.05
C VAL A 204 1.11 24.06 -1.97
N PRO A 205 2.09 24.91 -2.28
CA PRO A 205 1.88 26.12 -3.07
C PRO A 205 1.31 25.88 -4.48
N GLU A 206 1.66 24.75 -5.10
CA GLU A 206 1.20 24.35 -6.43
C GLU A 206 -0.25 23.84 -6.43
N ILE A 207 -0.81 23.54 -5.26
CA ILE A 207 -2.14 22.97 -5.11
C ILE A 207 -3.11 24.04 -4.61
N ASN A 208 -4.11 24.35 -5.45
CA ASN A 208 -5.13 25.32 -5.09
C ASN A 208 -6.41 24.64 -4.58
N MET A 209 -6.44 24.34 -3.28
CA MET A 209 -7.63 23.77 -2.61
C MET A 209 -8.83 24.73 -2.57
N LEU A 210 -8.63 26.04 -2.71
CA LEU A 210 -9.71 27.03 -2.62
C LEU A 210 -10.75 26.88 -3.72
N ILE A 211 -10.36 26.35 -4.88
CA ILE A 211 -11.28 26.05 -6.00
C ILE A 211 -12.37 25.06 -5.57
N TYR A 212 -12.05 24.17 -4.64
CA TYR A 212 -12.93 23.12 -4.14
C TYR A 212 -13.48 23.41 -2.74
N LEU A 213 -13.31 24.65 -2.24
CA LEU A 213 -13.75 25.00 -0.89
C LEU A 213 -15.24 24.72 -0.72
N THR A 214 -16.07 25.12 -1.69
CA THR A 214 -17.53 24.90 -1.65
C THR A 214 -17.90 23.42 -1.62
N ASP A 215 -17.05 22.54 -2.16
CA ASP A 215 -17.28 21.11 -2.17
C ASP A 215 -17.01 20.44 -0.83
N ILE A 216 -16.13 21.01 0.00
CA ILE A 216 -15.67 20.41 1.26
C ILE A 216 -16.13 21.17 2.50
N LEU A 217 -16.58 22.42 2.35
CA LEU A 217 -16.87 23.32 3.49
C LEU A 217 -17.94 22.76 4.44
N ASP A 218 -19.04 22.23 3.91
CA ASP A 218 -20.11 21.64 4.73
C ASP A 218 -19.62 20.44 5.55
N GLY A 219 -18.82 19.57 4.92
CA GLY A 219 -18.19 18.44 5.59
C GLY A 219 -17.22 18.87 6.68
N LEU A 220 -16.42 19.92 6.45
CA LEU A 220 -15.52 20.49 7.46
C LEU A 220 -16.29 21.02 8.67
N PHE A 221 -17.40 21.76 8.46
CA PHE A 221 -18.24 22.22 9.56
C PHE A 221 -18.84 21.06 10.35
N THR A 222 -19.28 20.00 9.66
CA THR A 222 -19.77 18.76 10.31
C THR A 222 -18.69 18.09 11.17
N MET A 223 -17.40 18.18 10.79
CA MET A 223 -16.31 17.66 11.60
C MET A 223 -15.98 18.56 12.81
N LEU A 224 -16.16 19.88 12.70
CA LEU A 224 -15.91 20.83 13.80
C LEU A 224 -16.95 20.72 14.92
N GLU A 225 -18.15 20.24 14.62
CA GLU A 225 -19.17 19.90 15.63
C GLU A 225 -18.78 18.67 16.48
N ASP A 226 -17.72 17.93 16.12
CA ASP A 226 -17.20 16.82 16.89
C ASP A 226 -16.52 17.31 18.18
N ASN A 227 -16.84 16.68 19.32
CA ASN A 227 -16.25 17.00 20.62
C ASN A 227 -14.88 16.34 20.85
N THR A 228 -14.34 15.61 19.87
CA THR A 228 -13.01 15.02 19.95
C THR A 228 -11.95 16.12 19.90
N LEU A 229 -11.26 16.36 21.01
CA LEU A 229 -10.29 17.47 21.18
C LEU A 229 -9.19 17.51 20.10
N GLU A 230 -8.76 16.34 19.61
CA GLU A 230 -7.75 16.27 18.55
C GLU A 230 -8.29 16.81 17.22
N ILE A 231 -9.56 16.55 16.89
CA ILE A 231 -10.21 17.03 15.66
C ILE A 231 -10.40 18.55 15.70
N GLN A 232 -10.76 19.11 16.86
CA GLN A 232 -10.95 20.56 17.01
C GLN A 232 -9.66 21.39 16.93
N ARG A 233 -8.49 20.75 17.07
CA ARG A 233 -7.18 21.43 17.14
C ARG A 233 -6.38 21.37 15.84
N MET A 234 -6.81 20.55 14.88
CA MET A 234 -6.18 20.36 13.57
C MET A 234 -6.70 21.38 12.54
#